data_AF-A0A0Q6WTP3-F1
#
_entry.id   AF-A0A0Q6WTP3-F1
#
_cell.length_a   1.000
_cell.length_b   1.000
_cell.length_c   1.000
_cell.angle_alpha   90.00
_cell.angle_beta   90.00
_cell.angle_gamma   90.00
#
_symmetry.space_group_name_H-M   'P 1'
#
loop_
_entity.id
_entity.type
_entity.pdbx_description
1 polymer ?
#
loop_
_entity_poly.entity_id
_entity_poly.type
_entity_poly.pdbx_seq_one_letter_code
_entity_poly.pdbx_strand_id
1 'polypeptide(L)'
;MSAPFSVRRRQPYIDEQTFLNTIAHYRREAEQGEQDLVENSHLPREQSVILGFMAGFLWREFQLRYTAGDPLPELAELLTKVVVAYEREAESSDRLPEEEYIPVFALDDPIDEYVDFIGLISACVLLHREDLIPRIHALVAGSAYDEVDFLIEELLGFYLPDRPAMDEWLWDKPYGLLVEVIVGETVAVKTKAMKKYVSKWYSSMKGLAHFWGKHEKMKPEYSSYVGYWAFSAAAFTYLYDLDDSAYRDEVAYPQDFVEYARSMPRRPVKLENGSELLRVAGGQSCRALETGSVLRKREVAASSKKASICLRSMPLNMARQFGSGIRVPERERVEMK
;
A
#
# COMPACT_ATOMS: atom_id res chain seq x y z
N MET A 1 20.06 -10.09 25.46
CA MET A 1 18.77 -9.43 25.74
C MET A 1 18.46 -8.56 24.54
N SER A 2 17.27 -8.65 23.97
CA SER A 2 16.83 -7.74 22.91
C SER A 2 16.81 -6.30 23.42
N ALA A 3 17.03 -5.33 22.53
CA ALA A 3 16.90 -3.91 22.90
C ALA A 3 15.49 -3.62 23.44
N PRO A 4 15.33 -2.68 24.38
CA PRO A 4 14.00 -2.28 24.87
C PRO A 4 13.07 -1.87 23.72
N PHE A 5 11.76 -2.12 23.87
CA PHE A 5 10.77 -1.79 22.82
C PHE A 5 10.85 -0.34 22.33
N SER A 6 11.01 0.59 23.28
CA SER A 6 11.14 2.02 23.00
C SER A 6 12.36 2.39 22.16
N VAL A 7 13.39 1.54 22.15
CA VAL A 7 14.64 1.71 21.39
C VAL A 7 14.55 1.02 20.03
N ARG A 8 13.91 -0.16 19.94
CA ARG A 8 13.81 -0.91 18.68
C ARG A 8 12.73 -0.40 17.72
N ARG A 9 11.64 0.17 18.24
CA ARG A 9 10.51 0.64 17.40
C ARG A 9 10.95 1.75 16.46
N ARG A 10 10.43 1.72 15.22
CA ARG A 10 10.81 2.67 14.15
C ARG A 10 10.02 3.97 14.19
N GLN A 11 8.84 3.99 14.81
CA GLN A 11 8.07 5.21 15.09
C GLN A 11 7.64 5.28 16.56
N PRO A 12 7.53 6.48 17.14
CA PRO A 12 7.37 6.65 18.58
C PRO A 12 5.92 6.48 19.08
N TYR A 13 4.96 6.33 18.18
CA TYR A 13 3.54 6.51 18.50
C TYR A 13 2.88 5.30 19.16
N ILE A 14 3.48 4.11 19.08
CA ILE A 14 2.94 2.88 19.68
C ILE A 14 3.81 2.36 20.81
N ASP A 15 3.21 1.97 21.93
CA ASP A 15 3.88 1.28 23.04
C ASP A 15 3.81 -0.25 22.90
N GLU A 16 4.63 -0.96 23.68
CA GLU A 16 4.76 -2.42 23.59
C GLU A 16 3.46 -3.15 23.92
N GLN A 17 2.71 -2.68 24.92
CA GLN A 17 1.46 -3.34 25.33
C GLN A 17 0.40 -3.20 24.24
N THR A 18 0.25 -2.00 23.69
CA THR A 18 -0.69 -1.73 22.58
C THR A 18 -0.30 -2.53 21.33
N PHE A 19 1.00 -2.64 21.02
CA PHE A 19 1.50 -3.49 19.94
C PHE A 19 1.10 -4.96 20.14
N LEU A 20 1.41 -5.55 21.29
CA LEU A 20 1.10 -6.95 21.59
C LEU A 20 -0.41 -7.22 21.55
N ASN A 21 -1.21 -6.30 22.09
CA ASN A 21 -2.67 -6.41 22.08
C ASN A 21 -3.24 -6.33 20.66
N THR A 22 -2.68 -5.47 19.81
CA THR A 22 -3.10 -5.32 18.42
C THR A 22 -2.74 -6.56 17.59
N ILE A 23 -1.53 -7.13 17.78
CA ILE A 23 -1.17 -8.42 17.15
C ILE A 23 -2.10 -9.55 17.61
N ALA A 24 -2.42 -9.61 18.91
CA ALA A 24 -3.37 -10.59 19.43
C ALA A 24 -4.79 -10.39 18.86
N HIS A 25 -5.20 -9.16 18.58
CA HIS A 25 -6.46 -8.87 17.90
C HIS A 25 -6.43 -9.37 16.45
N TYR A 26 -5.41 -9.07 15.66
CA TYR A 26 -5.32 -9.57 14.27
C TYR A 26 -5.37 -11.11 14.19
N ARG A 27 -4.75 -11.81 15.14
CA ARG A 27 -4.86 -13.28 15.23
C ARG A 27 -6.30 -13.76 15.46
N ARG A 28 -7.02 -13.11 16.38
CA ARG A 28 -8.44 -13.43 16.63
C ARG A 28 -9.32 -13.12 15.42
N GLU A 29 -9.09 -12.01 14.74
CA GLU A 29 -9.82 -11.67 13.51
C GLU A 29 -9.55 -12.68 12.39
N ALA A 30 -8.31 -13.17 12.27
CA ALA A 30 -7.97 -14.23 11.31
C ALA A 30 -8.67 -15.57 11.64
N GLU A 31 -8.67 -15.97 12.92
CA GLU A 31 -9.39 -17.17 13.38
C GLU A 31 -10.90 -17.06 13.16
N GLN A 32 -11.49 -15.89 13.44
CA GLN A 32 -12.91 -15.62 13.20
C GLN A 32 -13.22 -15.60 11.71
N GLY A 33 -12.37 -14.99 10.88
CA GLY A 33 -12.53 -14.96 9.43
C GLY A 33 -12.61 -16.36 8.82
N GLU A 34 -11.75 -17.30 9.25
CA GLU A 34 -11.84 -18.69 8.79
C GLU A 34 -13.14 -19.38 9.22
N GLN A 35 -13.71 -19.05 10.38
CA GLN A 35 -15.03 -19.55 10.79
C GLN A 35 -16.14 -18.93 9.92
N ASP A 36 -16.09 -17.62 9.72
CA ASP A 36 -17.05 -16.87 8.90
C ASP A 36 -17.05 -17.39 7.44
N LEU A 37 -15.90 -17.81 6.90
CA LEU A 37 -15.83 -18.43 5.57
C LEU A 37 -16.61 -19.73 5.48
N VAL A 38 -16.60 -20.55 6.53
CA VAL A 38 -17.36 -21.81 6.57
C VAL A 38 -18.86 -21.50 6.69
N GLU A 39 -19.23 -20.59 7.60
CA GLU A 39 -20.62 -20.18 7.82
C GLU A 39 -21.25 -19.57 6.57
N ASN A 40 -20.47 -18.76 5.84
CA ASN A 40 -20.90 -18.07 4.62
C ASN A 40 -20.54 -18.81 3.33
N SER A 41 -20.25 -20.11 3.39
CA SER A 41 -19.90 -20.94 2.21
C SER A 41 -20.95 -20.99 1.10
N HIS A 42 -22.18 -20.59 1.40
CA HIS A 42 -23.29 -20.49 0.47
C HIS A 42 -23.42 -19.09 -0.18
N LEU A 43 -22.58 -18.12 0.21
CA LEU A 43 -22.60 -16.73 -0.25
C LEU A 43 -21.22 -16.36 -0.84
N PRO A 44 -20.95 -16.66 -2.12
CA PRO A 44 -19.63 -16.45 -2.74
C PRO A 44 -19.12 -15.00 -2.62
N ARG A 45 -20.02 -14.03 -2.75
CA ARG A 45 -19.67 -12.61 -2.59
C ARG A 45 -19.21 -12.30 -1.17
N GLU A 46 -19.91 -12.80 -0.15
CA GLU A 46 -19.51 -12.58 1.24
C GLU A 46 -18.19 -13.29 1.56
N GLN A 47 -17.92 -14.47 0.98
CA GLN A 47 -16.61 -15.11 1.12
C GLN A 47 -15.48 -14.23 0.57
N SER A 48 -15.68 -13.62 -0.61
CA SER A 48 -14.69 -12.73 -1.23
C SER A 48 -14.42 -11.51 -0.35
N VAL A 49 -15.47 -10.93 0.22
CA VAL A 49 -15.37 -9.81 1.18
C VAL A 49 -14.61 -10.21 2.45
N ILE A 50 -14.89 -11.39 3.03
CA ILE A 50 -14.19 -11.89 4.22
C ILE A 50 -12.70 -12.10 3.91
N LEU A 51 -12.37 -12.70 2.76
CA LEU A 51 -10.98 -12.91 2.33
C LEU A 51 -10.23 -11.59 2.19
N GLY A 52 -10.85 -10.56 1.61
CA GLY A 52 -10.26 -9.22 1.51
C GLY A 52 -9.98 -8.58 2.86
N PHE A 53 -10.89 -8.72 3.84
CA PHE A 53 -10.61 -8.28 5.21
C PHE A 53 -9.41 -9.01 5.82
N MET A 54 -9.33 -10.32 5.65
CA MET A 54 -8.23 -11.13 6.18
C MET A 54 -6.90 -10.74 5.54
N ALA A 55 -6.86 -10.53 4.22
CA ALA A 55 -5.67 -10.08 3.49
C ALA A 55 -5.22 -8.69 3.96
N GLY A 56 -6.17 -7.74 4.07
CA GLY A 56 -5.91 -6.40 4.58
C GLY A 56 -5.40 -6.38 6.03
N PHE A 57 -5.92 -7.24 6.90
CA PHE A 57 -5.40 -7.39 8.27
C PHE A 57 -3.96 -7.91 8.29
N LEU A 58 -3.63 -8.85 7.42
CA LEU A 58 -2.28 -9.41 7.36
C LEU A 58 -1.26 -8.38 6.83
N TRP A 59 -1.65 -7.55 5.87
CA TRP A 59 -0.84 -6.41 5.42
C TRP A 59 -0.64 -5.37 6.54
N ARG A 60 -1.70 -5.05 7.29
CA ARG A 60 -1.61 -4.19 8.47
C ARG A 60 -0.72 -4.77 9.57
N GLU A 61 -0.75 -6.09 9.77
CA GLU A 61 0.18 -6.76 10.68
C GLU A 61 1.63 -6.59 10.22
N PHE A 62 1.92 -6.75 8.92
CA PHE A 62 3.25 -6.49 8.37
C PHE A 62 3.71 -5.06 8.66
N GLN A 63 2.87 -4.06 8.37
CA GLN A 63 3.19 -2.65 8.64
C GLN A 63 3.42 -2.39 10.14
N LEU A 64 2.58 -2.96 10.99
CA LEU A 64 2.67 -2.82 12.44
C LEU A 64 3.95 -3.44 13.01
N ARG A 65 4.34 -4.62 12.53
CA ARG A 65 5.59 -5.29 12.92
C ARG A 65 6.81 -4.53 12.43
N TYR A 66 6.76 -3.98 11.21
CA TYR A 66 7.78 -3.05 10.75
C TYR A 66 7.87 -1.84 11.68
N THR A 67 6.74 -1.21 12.03
CA THR A 67 6.70 -0.09 12.97
C THR A 67 7.27 -0.44 14.35
N ALA A 68 7.01 -1.66 14.84
CA ALA A 68 7.50 -2.16 16.12
C ALA A 68 8.99 -2.49 16.14
N GLY A 69 9.68 -2.49 14.99
CA GLY A 69 11.10 -2.80 14.93
C GLY A 69 11.41 -4.29 14.73
N ASP A 70 10.45 -5.08 14.23
CA ASP A 70 10.71 -6.50 13.96
C ASP A 70 11.78 -6.65 12.85
N PRO A 71 12.57 -7.75 12.87
CA PRO A 71 13.64 -7.97 11.89
C PRO A 71 13.15 -8.08 10.45
N LEU A 72 13.84 -7.43 9.52
CA LEU A 72 13.45 -7.40 8.11
C LEU A 72 13.42 -8.79 7.42
N PRO A 73 14.31 -9.75 7.74
CA PRO A 73 14.18 -11.11 7.21
C PRO A 73 12.87 -11.79 7.59
N GLU A 74 12.38 -11.59 8.82
CA GLU A 74 11.09 -12.15 9.27
C GLU A 74 9.92 -11.48 8.54
N LEU A 75 10.03 -10.17 8.28
CA LEU A 75 9.06 -9.46 7.45
C LEU A 75 9.05 -9.94 6.00
N ALA A 76 10.21 -10.30 5.43
CA ALA A 76 10.29 -10.87 4.08
C ALA A 76 9.55 -12.21 3.99
N GLU A 77 9.56 -13.04 5.03
CA GLU A 77 8.75 -14.26 5.12
C GLU A 77 7.26 -13.94 5.26
N LEU A 78 6.90 -12.99 6.14
CA LEU A 78 5.52 -12.56 6.34
C LEU A 78 4.91 -11.99 5.04
N LEU A 79 5.68 -11.27 4.24
CA LEU A 79 5.23 -10.71 2.96
C LEU A 79 4.73 -11.78 2.00
N THR A 80 5.27 -13.01 2.04
CA THR A 80 4.72 -14.13 1.25
C THR A 80 3.32 -14.49 1.68
N LYS A 81 3.06 -14.51 3.00
CA LYS A 81 1.74 -14.81 3.53
C LYS A 81 0.74 -13.71 3.18
N VAL A 82 1.18 -12.45 3.18
CA VAL A 82 0.37 -11.31 2.72
C VAL A 82 -0.07 -11.51 1.27
N VAL A 83 0.87 -11.79 0.37
CA VAL A 83 0.56 -11.99 -1.06
C VAL A 83 -0.37 -13.20 -1.26
N VAL A 84 -0.12 -14.31 -0.57
CA VAL A 84 -0.99 -15.50 -0.62
C VAL A 84 -2.41 -15.20 -0.14
N ALA A 85 -2.58 -14.32 0.86
CA ALA A 85 -3.91 -13.93 1.32
C ALA A 85 -4.66 -13.12 0.27
N TYR A 86 -4.01 -12.18 -0.40
CA TYR A 86 -4.62 -11.43 -1.51
C TYR A 86 -4.89 -12.30 -2.75
N GLU A 87 -4.05 -13.30 -3.03
CA GLU A 87 -4.33 -14.28 -4.10
C GLU A 87 -5.58 -15.11 -3.79
N ARG A 88 -5.78 -15.52 -2.52
CA ARG A 88 -7.02 -16.21 -2.11
C ARG A 88 -8.25 -15.32 -2.35
N GLU A 89 -8.15 -14.04 -2.05
CA GLU A 89 -9.22 -13.07 -2.35
C GLU A 89 -9.45 -12.97 -3.86
N ALA A 90 -8.40 -12.76 -4.67
CA ALA A 90 -8.49 -12.67 -6.12
C ALA A 90 -9.18 -13.90 -6.72
N GLU A 91 -8.74 -15.11 -6.34
CA GLU A 91 -9.34 -16.36 -6.79
C GLU A 91 -10.82 -16.49 -6.42
N SER A 92 -11.25 -15.88 -5.31
CA SER A 92 -12.64 -15.85 -4.88
C SER A 92 -13.44 -14.83 -5.70
N SER A 93 -12.89 -13.63 -5.89
CA SER A 93 -13.51 -12.56 -6.70
C SER A 93 -13.68 -12.96 -8.16
N ASP A 94 -12.73 -13.67 -8.75
CA ASP A 94 -12.79 -14.15 -10.15
C ASP A 94 -13.91 -15.17 -10.41
N ARG A 95 -14.46 -15.78 -9.35
CA ARG A 95 -15.60 -16.72 -9.44
C ARG A 95 -16.94 -16.01 -9.37
N LEU A 96 -16.96 -14.71 -9.08
CA LEU A 96 -18.19 -13.93 -9.01
C LEU A 96 -18.68 -13.58 -10.42
N PRO A 97 -20.00 -13.42 -10.61
CA PRO A 97 -20.54 -12.76 -11.80
C PRO A 97 -19.94 -11.36 -11.95
N GLU A 98 -19.80 -10.88 -13.19
CA GLU A 98 -19.20 -9.59 -13.52
C GLU A 98 -19.85 -8.42 -12.76
N GLU A 99 -21.18 -8.45 -12.56
CA GLU A 99 -21.91 -7.41 -11.84
C GLU A 99 -21.65 -7.39 -10.33
N GLU A 100 -21.11 -8.48 -9.79
CA GLU A 100 -20.76 -8.64 -8.37
C GLU A 100 -19.25 -8.62 -8.13
N TYR A 101 -18.43 -8.58 -9.19
CA TYR A 101 -16.97 -8.58 -9.11
C TYR A 101 -16.47 -7.47 -8.18
N ILE A 102 -15.53 -7.84 -7.31
CA ILE A 102 -14.90 -6.94 -6.35
C ILE A 102 -13.41 -6.90 -6.71
N PRO A 103 -12.87 -5.75 -7.17
CA PRO A 103 -11.44 -5.64 -7.39
C PRO A 103 -10.70 -5.80 -6.06
N VAL A 104 -9.60 -6.55 -6.07
CA VAL A 104 -8.71 -6.70 -4.90
C VAL A 104 -8.16 -5.34 -4.45
N PHE A 105 -7.88 -4.46 -5.41
CA PHE A 105 -7.51 -3.06 -5.17
C PHE A 105 -8.26 -2.13 -6.13
N ALA A 106 -9.07 -1.24 -5.58
CA ALA A 106 -9.64 -0.06 -6.22
C ALA A 106 -8.69 1.14 -6.05
N LEU A 107 -7.83 1.37 -7.05
CA LEU A 107 -6.73 2.33 -6.94
C LEU A 107 -7.16 3.82 -7.03
N ASP A 108 -8.41 4.10 -7.40
CA ASP A 108 -8.93 5.45 -7.64
C ASP A 108 -9.73 6.04 -6.46
N ASP A 109 -10.34 5.21 -5.59
CA ASP A 109 -10.96 5.61 -4.31
C ASP A 109 -11.24 4.36 -3.45
N PRO A 110 -10.72 4.26 -2.20
CA PRO A 110 -9.95 5.26 -1.45
C PRO A 110 -8.45 5.24 -1.70
N ILE A 111 -7.77 6.36 -1.43
CA ILE A 111 -6.31 6.48 -1.54
C ILE A 111 -5.55 5.44 -0.68
N ASP A 112 -6.17 4.94 0.39
CA ASP A 112 -5.60 3.89 1.23
C ASP A 112 -5.25 2.63 0.40
N GLU A 113 -6.09 2.23 -0.55
CA GLU A 113 -5.83 1.07 -1.42
C GLU A 113 -4.69 1.33 -2.40
N TYR A 114 -4.60 2.55 -2.94
CA TYR A 114 -3.44 2.98 -3.74
C TYR A 114 -2.13 2.93 -2.93
N VAL A 115 -2.16 3.46 -1.69
CA VAL A 115 -1.00 3.45 -0.77
C VAL A 115 -0.57 2.03 -0.43
N ASP A 116 -1.54 1.14 -0.19
CA ASP A 116 -1.26 -0.26 0.13
C ASP A 116 -0.71 -1.02 -1.07
N PHE A 117 -1.29 -0.85 -2.27
CA PHE A 117 -0.82 -1.52 -3.48
C PHE A 117 0.61 -1.11 -3.88
N ILE A 118 0.89 0.20 -4.00
CA ILE A 118 2.25 0.67 -4.29
C ILE A 118 3.21 0.31 -3.15
N GLY A 119 2.71 0.25 -1.92
CA GLY A 119 3.43 -0.17 -0.73
C GLY A 119 3.86 -1.64 -0.76
N LEU A 120 3.00 -2.54 -1.22
CA LEU A 120 3.28 -3.97 -1.38
C LEU A 120 4.39 -4.20 -2.41
N ILE A 121 4.30 -3.55 -3.58
CA ILE A 121 5.35 -3.64 -4.60
C ILE A 121 6.67 -3.09 -4.04
N SER A 122 6.62 -1.93 -3.37
CA SER A 122 7.78 -1.30 -2.75
C SER A 122 8.44 -2.20 -1.68
N ALA A 123 7.64 -2.86 -0.84
CA ALA A 123 8.15 -3.80 0.15
C ALA A 123 8.83 -5.00 -0.52
N CYS A 124 8.29 -5.53 -1.63
CA CYS A 124 8.94 -6.61 -2.38
C CYS A 124 10.30 -6.19 -2.92
N VAL A 125 10.40 -4.97 -3.47
CA VAL A 125 11.68 -4.39 -3.93
C VAL A 125 12.69 -4.31 -2.80
N LEU A 126 12.28 -3.74 -1.66
CA LEU A 126 13.19 -3.43 -0.55
C LEU A 126 13.61 -4.68 0.24
N LEU A 127 12.76 -5.72 0.24
CA LEU A 127 13.03 -6.99 0.92
C LEU A 127 13.65 -8.07 0.02
N HIS A 128 14.04 -7.74 -1.21
CA HIS A 128 14.56 -8.71 -2.20
C HIS A 128 13.61 -9.90 -2.41
N ARG A 129 12.33 -9.57 -2.52
CA ARG A 129 11.22 -10.48 -2.83
C ARG A 129 10.62 -10.18 -4.20
N GLU A 130 11.50 -9.96 -5.17
CA GLU A 130 11.12 -9.73 -6.56
C GLU A 130 10.26 -10.85 -7.14
N ASP A 131 10.40 -12.07 -6.63
CA ASP A 131 9.57 -13.23 -6.99
C ASP A 131 8.08 -13.01 -6.73
N LEU A 132 7.73 -12.08 -5.83
CA LEU A 132 6.34 -11.74 -5.51
C LEU A 132 5.77 -10.62 -6.39
N ILE A 133 6.60 -9.86 -7.11
CA ILE A 133 6.14 -8.70 -7.89
C ILE A 133 5.18 -9.11 -9.02
N PRO A 134 5.45 -10.15 -9.84
CA PRO A 134 4.50 -10.63 -10.84
C PRO A 134 3.16 -11.07 -10.24
N ARG A 135 3.20 -11.65 -9.02
CA ARG A 135 2.01 -12.14 -8.31
C ARG A 135 1.15 -10.98 -7.78
N ILE A 136 1.78 -9.90 -7.31
CA ILE A 136 1.07 -8.68 -6.91
C ILE A 136 0.47 -7.98 -8.12
N HIS A 137 1.21 -7.89 -9.24
CA HIS A 137 0.67 -7.34 -10.48
C HIS A 137 -0.55 -8.12 -10.97
N ALA A 138 -0.53 -9.46 -10.88
CA ALA A 138 -1.66 -10.30 -11.27
C ALA A 138 -2.97 -9.97 -10.53
N LEU A 139 -2.92 -9.34 -9.34
CA LEU A 139 -4.11 -8.92 -8.59
C LEU A 139 -4.90 -7.79 -9.27
N VAL A 140 -4.26 -7.05 -10.18
CA VAL A 140 -4.89 -5.96 -10.94
C VAL A 140 -4.83 -6.18 -12.46
N ALA A 141 -4.12 -7.20 -12.92
CA ALA A 141 -3.89 -7.46 -14.35
C ALA A 141 -5.21 -7.62 -15.12
N GLY A 142 -5.34 -6.95 -16.27
CA GLY A 142 -6.54 -6.94 -17.10
C GLY A 142 -7.76 -6.23 -16.49
N SER A 143 -7.65 -5.66 -15.29
CA SER A 143 -8.72 -4.87 -14.66
C SER A 143 -8.69 -3.41 -15.12
N ALA A 144 -9.66 -2.61 -14.65
CA ALA A 144 -9.67 -1.15 -14.84
C ALA A 144 -8.47 -0.43 -14.18
N TYR A 145 -7.65 -1.15 -13.42
CA TYR A 145 -6.49 -0.65 -12.68
C TYR A 145 -5.15 -1.17 -13.23
N ASP A 146 -5.15 -1.92 -14.33
CA ASP A 146 -3.94 -2.30 -15.07
C ASP A 146 -3.56 -1.20 -16.07
N GLU A 147 -2.28 -0.85 -16.19
CA GLU A 147 -1.79 0.08 -17.23
C GLU A 147 -2.47 1.46 -17.19
N VAL A 148 -2.65 2.00 -15.98
CA VAL A 148 -3.38 3.27 -15.76
C VAL A 148 -2.65 4.33 -14.95
N ASP A 149 -1.58 3.97 -14.24
CA ASP A 149 -0.90 4.86 -13.30
C ASP A 149 0.62 4.85 -13.51
N PHE A 150 1.15 6.02 -13.84
CA PHE A 150 2.56 6.24 -14.12
C PHE A 150 3.51 5.76 -13.02
N LEU A 151 3.18 5.96 -11.75
CA LEU A 151 4.11 5.60 -10.68
C LEU A 151 4.16 4.08 -10.48
N ILE A 152 3.00 3.43 -10.58
CA ILE A 152 2.90 1.97 -10.50
C ILE A 152 3.60 1.34 -11.70
N GLU A 153 3.35 1.82 -12.91
CA GLU A 153 3.98 1.26 -14.12
C GLU A 153 5.50 1.50 -14.16
N GLU A 154 5.96 2.67 -13.74
CA GLU A 154 7.41 2.91 -13.60
C GLU A 154 8.05 1.97 -12.58
N LEU A 155 7.38 1.70 -11.45
CA LEU A 155 7.89 0.77 -10.43
C LEU A 155 7.88 -0.69 -10.92
N LEU A 156 6.78 -1.14 -11.53
CA LEU A 156 6.65 -2.48 -12.11
C LEU A 156 7.65 -2.69 -13.25
N GLY A 157 7.92 -1.65 -14.04
CA GLY A 157 8.87 -1.68 -15.15
C GLY A 157 10.30 -2.06 -14.76
N PHE A 158 10.70 -1.96 -13.48
CA PHE A 158 12.01 -2.48 -13.06
C PHE A 158 12.09 -4.01 -13.07
N TYR A 159 10.96 -4.70 -13.11
CA TYR A 159 10.83 -6.15 -12.89
C TYR A 159 10.03 -6.86 -13.98
N LEU A 160 9.09 -6.16 -14.59
CA LEU A 160 8.23 -6.63 -15.66
C LEU A 160 8.61 -5.84 -16.93
N PRO A 161 9.30 -6.45 -17.91
CA PRO A 161 9.86 -5.71 -19.04
C PRO A 161 8.78 -5.11 -19.94
N ASP A 162 7.67 -5.82 -20.15
CA ASP A 162 6.62 -5.47 -21.13
C ASP A 162 5.61 -4.43 -20.62
N ARG A 163 5.88 -3.80 -19.47
CA ARG A 163 5.00 -2.76 -18.92
C ARG A 163 5.06 -1.49 -19.76
N PRO A 164 3.91 -0.85 -20.04
CA PRO A 164 3.88 0.33 -20.89
C PRO A 164 4.42 1.58 -20.15
N ALA A 165 4.90 2.56 -20.90
CA ALA A 165 5.20 3.87 -20.35
C ALA A 165 3.90 4.70 -20.30
N MET A 166 3.52 5.15 -19.11
CA MET A 166 2.29 5.95 -18.92
C MET A 166 2.62 7.43 -18.82
N ASP A 167 1.66 8.29 -19.14
CA ASP A 167 1.77 9.74 -18.92
C ASP A 167 0.73 10.30 -17.96
N GLU A 168 -0.10 9.43 -17.38
CA GLU A 168 -1.12 9.78 -16.41
C GLU A 168 -0.90 9.11 -15.05
N TRP A 169 -1.25 9.81 -13.97
CA TRP A 169 -1.26 9.26 -12.60
C TRP A 169 -2.56 9.64 -11.87
N LEU A 170 -2.99 8.76 -10.96
CA LEU A 170 -4.28 8.83 -10.29
C LEU A 170 -4.31 9.91 -9.19
N TRP A 171 -3.31 9.92 -8.31
CA TRP A 171 -3.33 10.75 -7.10
C TRP A 171 -2.31 11.89 -7.16
N ASP A 172 -2.75 13.13 -7.37
CA ASP A 172 -1.82 14.27 -7.40
C ASP A 172 -1.17 14.57 -6.03
N LYS A 173 -1.91 14.42 -4.94
CA LYS A 173 -1.39 14.64 -3.58
C LYS A 173 -1.29 13.31 -2.83
N PRO A 174 -0.10 12.93 -2.30
CA PRO A 174 1.21 13.56 -2.48
C PRO A 174 1.95 13.17 -3.77
N TYR A 175 1.40 12.26 -4.58
CA TYR A 175 2.20 11.50 -5.52
C TYR A 175 2.66 12.25 -6.78
N GLY A 176 2.08 13.41 -7.11
CA GLY A 176 2.65 14.32 -8.11
C GLY A 176 4.06 14.79 -7.75
N LEU A 177 4.41 14.88 -6.45
CA LEU A 177 5.78 15.14 -6.04
C LEU A 177 6.72 13.95 -6.28
N LEU A 178 6.19 12.73 -6.27
CA LEU A 178 6.98 11.55 -6.62
C LEU A 178 7.17 11.46 -8.14
N VAL A 179 6.20 11.93 -8.94
CA VAL A 179 6.39 12.14 -10.39
C VAL A 179 7.56 13.08 -10.64
N GLU A 180 7.67 14.21 -9.91
CA GLU A 180 8.83 15.13 -10.00
C GLU A 180 10.18 14.41 -9.76
N VAL A 181 10.23 13.39 -8.89
CA VAL A 181 11.42 12.58 -8.67
C VAL A 181 11.74 11.73 -9.89
N ILE A 182 10.74 11.03 -10.42
CA ILE A 182 10.91 10.09 -11.52
C ILE A 182 11.36 10.84 -12.79
N VAL A 183 10.75 11.99 -13.10
CA VAL A 183 11.08 12.75 -14.31
C VAL A 183 12.31 13.65 -14.17
N GLY A 184 12.85 13.79 -12.95
CA GLY A 184 14.03 14.61 -12.70
C GLY A 184 15.25 14.15 -13.52
N GLU A 185 15.89 15.06 -14.24
CA GLU A 185 16.96 14.75 -15.20
C GLU A 185 18.29 14.36 -14.55
N THR A 186 18.55 14.82 -13.33
CA THR A 186 19.82 14.60 -12.63
C THR A 186 19.59 14.02 -11.24
N VAL A 187 20.54 13.25 -10.73
CA VAL A 187 20.51 12.72 -9.34
C VAL A 187 20.23 13.84 -8.33
N ALA A 188 20.86 15.02 -8.49
CA ALA A 188 20.63 16.16 -7.61
C ALA A 188 19.17 16.68 -7.65
N VAL A 189 18.55 16.74 -8.84
CA VAL A 189 17.13 17.12 -8.99
C VAL A 189 16.23 16.07 -8.36
N LYS A 190 16.48 14.79 -8.63
CA LYS A 190 15.73 13.67 -8.05
C LYS A 190 15.79 13.68 -6.52
N THR A 191 16.99 13.82 -5.93
CA THR A 191 17.19 13.88 -4.48
C THR A 191 16.46 15.05 -3.84
N LYS A 192 16.51 16.24 -4.47
CA LYS A 192 15.78 17.42 -3.99
C LYS A 192 14.26 17.22 -4.03
N ALA A 193 13.75 16.65 -5.12
CA ALA A 193 12.33 16.32 -5.25
C ALA A 193 11.91 15.25 -4.23
N MET A 194 12.75 14.24 -3.98
CA MET A 194 12.47 13.16 -3.04
C MET A 194 12.33 13.70 -1.60
N LYS A 195 13.24 14.58 -1.19
CA LYS A 195 13.14 15.30 0.09
C LYS A 195 11.82 16.05 0.23
N LYS A 196 11.38 16.73 -0.83
CA LYS A 196 10.10 17.45 -0.86
C LYS A 196 8.91 16.48 -0.77
N TYR A 197 8.94 15.36 -1.48
CA TYR A 197 7.91 14.32 -1.41
C TYR A 197 7.78 13.75 0.01
N VAL A 198 8.88 13.25 0.58
CA VAL A 198 8.91 12.63 1.90
C VAL A 198 8.41 13.58 2.99
N SER A 199 8.93 14.81 3.02
CA SER A 199 8.53 15.82 4.02
C SER A 199 7.06 16.25 3.92
N LYS A 200 6.42 16.07 2.76
CA LYS A 200 5.01 16.40 2.54
C LYS A 200 4.07 15.21 2.65
N TRP A 201 4.56 13.99 2.44
CA TRP A 201 3.77 12.76 2.31
C TRP A 201 2.67 12.65 3.36
N TYR A 202 3.02 12.62 4.65
CA TYR A 202 2.03 12.45 5.73
C TYR A 202 1.05 13.62 5.82
N SER A 203 1.53 14.86 5.69
CA SER A 203 0.68 16.05 5.76
C SER A 203 -0.33 16.13 4.60
N SER A 204 0.05 15.62 3.43
CA SER A 204 -0.79 15.56 2.23
C SER A 204 -1.90 14.52 2.33
N MET A 205 -1.78 13.53 3.23
CA MET A 205 -2.83 12.55 3.48
C MET A 205 -4.02 13.12 4.26
N LYS A 206 -3.87 14.32 4.86
CA LYS A 206 -4.93 14.95 5.65
C LYS A 206 -6.18 15.20 4.82
N GLY A 207 -7.28 14.60 5.24
CA GLY A 207 -8.58 14.74 4.56
C GLY A 207 -8.73 13.87 3.31
N LEU A 208 -7.74 13.03 2.99
CA LEU A 208 -7.78 12.05 1.91
C LEU A 208 -7.74 10.62 2.44
N ALA A 209 -6.73 10.29 3.25
CA ALA A 209 -6.53 8.92 3.74
C ALA A 209 -7.23 8.66 5.07
N HIS A 210 -7.83 7.47 5.20
CA HIS A 210 -8.52 7.06 6.42
C HIS A 210 -7.55 6.82 7.58
N PHE A 211 -6.30 6.45 7.30
CA PHE A 211 -5.26 6.24 8.33
C PHE A 211 -4.72 7.55 8.96
N TRP A 212 -5.03 8.72 8.39
CA TRP A 212 -4.49 9.99 8.88
C TRP A 212 -4.92 10.25 10.34
N GLY A 213 -3.96 10.60 11.21
CA GLY A 213 -4.23 10.92 12.61
C GLY A 213 -4.67 9.73 13.49
N LYS A 214 -4.62 8.48 13.00
CA LYS A 214 -4.97 7.30 13.79
C LYS A 214 -4.12 7.13 15.07
N HIS A 215 -2.89 7.61 15.08
CA HIS A 215 -2.04 7.61 16.27
C HIS A 215 -2.62 8.45 17.43
N GLU A 216 -3.46 9.45 17.15
CA GLU A 216 -4.13 10.26 18.17
C GLU A 216 -5.35 9.56 18.80
N LYS A 217 -5.78 8.44 18.22
CA LYS A 217 -7.02 7.72 18.58
C LYS A 217 -6.73 6.31 19.13
N MET A 218 -5.51 6.07 19.59
CA MET A 218 -5.06 4.77 20.07
C MET A 218 -5.72 4.42 21.40
N LYS A 219 -6.06 3.14 21.58
CA LYS A 219 -6.53 2.58 22.83
C LYS A 219 -5.58 1.46 23.28
N PRO A 220 -5.41 1.21 24.59
CA PRO A 220 -4.53 0.15 25.07
C PRO A 220 -4.90 -1.23 24.54
N GLU A 221 -6.18 -1.50 24.29
CA GLU A 221 -6.67 -2.81 23.86
C GLU A 221 -6.46 -3.05 22.35
N TYR A 222 -6.37 -1.98 21.56
CA TYR A 222 -6.26 -2.03 20.10
C TYR A 222 -5.86 -0.68 19.51
N SER A 223 -4.94 -0.71 18.55
CA SER A 223 -4.58 0.43 17.71
C SER A 223 -4.95 0.17 16.26
N SER A 224 -5.62 1.15 15.63
CA SER A 224 -5.76 1.21 14.17
C SER A 224 -4.58 1.92 13.48
N TYR A 225 -3.62 2.42 14.25
CA TYR A 225 -2.35 2.92 13.74
C TYR A 225 -1.35 1.76 13.62
N VAL A 226 -0.80 1.60 12.42
CA VAL A 226 0.17 0.55 12.04
C VAL A 226 1.48 1.12 11.53
N GLY A 227 1.67 2.43 11.62
CA GLY A 227 2.79 3.14 11.00
C GLY A 227 2.34 4.14 9.94
N TYR A 228 3.21 5.11 9.67
CA TYR A 228 3.06 6.05 8.56
C TYR A 228 4.27 5.92 7.66
N TRP A 229 4.14 5.20 6.54
CA TRP A 229 5.29 4.81 5.74
C TRP A 229 5.13 5.15 4.27
N ALA A 230 6.00 6.02 3.77
CA ALA A 230 6.15 6.29 2.35
C ALA A 230 7.06 5.21 1.72
N PHE A 231 6.59 3.95 1.65
CA PHE A 231 7.40 2.84 1.12
C PHE A 231 7.89 3.07 -0.31
N SER A 232 7.07 3.72 -1.15
CA SER A 232 7.46 4.12 -2.50
C SER A 232 8.65 5.07 -2.54
N ALA A 233 8.79 5.98 -1.55
CA ALA A 233 9.96 6.84 -1.44
C ALA A 233 11.24 5.99 -1.28
N ALA A 234 11.23 5.04 -0.35
CA ALA A 234 12.37 4.15 -0.13
C ALA A 234 12.68 3.30 -1.36
N ALA A 235 11.65 2.74 -2.01
CA ALA A 235 11.83 1.92 -3.21
C ALA A 235 12.50 2.73 -4.34
N PHE A 236 12.00 3.93 -4.66
CA PHE A 236 12.62 4.76 -5.70
C PHE A 236 13.99 5.31 -5.28
N THR A 237 14.21 5.62 -4.01
CA THR A 237 15.54 5.98 -3.50
C THR A 237 16.54 4.84 -3.71
N TYR A 238 16.15 3.60 -3.40
CA TYR A 238 16.97 2.44 -3.63
C TYR A 238 17.21 2.18 -5.13
N LEU A 239 16.15 2.20 -5.95
CA LEU A 239 16.22 1.89 -7.38
C LEU A 239 17.06 2.91 -8.15
N TYR A 240 16.87 4.21 -7.90
CA TYR A 240 17.65 5.29 -8.52
C TYR A 240 19.00 5.55 -7.84
N ASP A 241 19.35 4.79 -6.81
CA ASP A 241 20.59 4.93 -6.05
C ASP A 241 20.81 6.38 -5.54
N LEU A 242 19.75 6.97 -4.97
CA LEU A 242 19.81 8.34 -4.46
C LEU A 242 20.48 8.37 -3.08
N ASP A 243 21.35 9.35 -2.84
CA ASP A 243 21.79 9.69 -1.49
C ASP A 243 20.59 10.21 -0.68
N ASP A 244 20.29 9.53 0.43
CA ASP A 244 19.15 9.78 1.29
C ASP A 244 19.49 10.57 2.55
N SER A 245 20.75 10.94 2.75
CA SER A 245 21.24 11.66 3.93
C SER A 245 20.42 12.92 4.25
N ALA A 246 19.85 13.58 3.24
CA ALA A 246 19.10 14.83 3.41
C ALA A 246 17.65 14.66 3.91
N TYR A 247 17.08 13.46 3.88
CA TYR A 247 15.70 13.15 4.28
C TYR A 247 15.58 11.84 5.09
N ARG A 248 16.71 11.24 5.45
CA ARG A 248 16.81 9.98 6.20
C ARG A 248 16.09 10.01 7.56
N ASP A 249 16.11 11.17 8.22
CA ASP A 249 15.50 11.36 9.55
C ASP A 249 14.00 11.69 9.51
N GLU A 250 13.39 11.78 8.33
CA GLU A 250 11.95 12.04 8.20
C GLU A 250 11.14 10.84 8.71
N VAL A 251 10.18 11.09 9.61
CA VAL A 251 9.41 10.02 10.29
C VAL A 251 8.75 9.04 9.32
N ALA A 252 8.27 9.54 8.19
CA ALA A 252 7.58 8.73 7.18
C ALA A 252 8.53 7.94 6.26
N TYR A 253 9.83 8.23 6.29
CA TYR A 253 10.82 7.60 5.43
C TYR A 253 11.35 6.29 6.04
N PRO A 254 11.18 5.14 5.37
CA PRO A 254 11.61 3.86 5.92
C PRO A 254 13.08 3.57 5.60
N GLN A 255 14.00 4.27 6.28
CA GLN A 255 15.45 4.15 6.05
C GLN A 255 15.99 2.72 6.17
N ASP A 256 15.52 1.95 7.16
CA ASP A 256 16.01 0.60 7.43
C ASP A 256 15.78 -0.34 6.24
N PHE A 257 14.68 -0.13 5.51
CA PHE A 257 14.42 -0.88 4.29
C PHE A 257 15.44 -0.58 3.19
N VAL A 258 15.85 0.68 3.04
CA VAL A 258 16.87 1.08 2.05
C VAL A 258 18.23 0.53 2.43
N GLU A 259 18.60 0.59 3.72
CA GLU A 259 19.86 0.02 4.22
C GLU A 259 19.89 -1.50 4.02
N TYR A 260 18.81 -2.19 4.35
CA TYR A 260 18.67 -3.62 4.12
C TYR A 260 18.78 -3.99 2.64
N ALA A 261 18.06 -3.27 1.77
CA ALA A 261 18.13 -3.50 0.34
C ALA A 261 19.55 -3.30 -0.21
N ARG A 262 20.28 -2.27 0.25
CA ARG A 262 21.68 -2.00 -0.11
C ARG A 262 22.67 -3.00 0.47
N SER A 263 22.34 -3.68 1.57
CA SER A 263 23.21 -4.68 2.20
C SER A 263 23.31 -6.00 1.42
N MET A 264 22.45 -6.18 0.42
CA MET A 264 22.37 -7.39 -0.40
C MET A 264 22.65 -7.10 -1.87
N PRO A 265 23.22 -8.05 -2.62
CA PRO A 265 23.48 -7.86 -4.04
C PRO A 265 22.18 -7.76 -4.83
N ARG A 266 22.11 -6.80 -5.77
CA ARG A 266 21.00 -6.70 -6.72
C ARG A 266 20.93 -7.96 -7.57
N ARG A 267 19.73 -8.55 -7.67
CA ARG A 267 19.48 -9.69 -8.55
C ARG A 267 19.14 -9.19 -9.96
N PRO A 268 19.78 -9.71 -11.02
CA PRO A 268 19.41 -9.38 -12.39
C PRO A 268 18.00 -9.88 -12.68
N VAL A 269 17.27 -9.15 -13.52
CA VAL A 269 16.00 -9.61 -14.08
C VAL A 269 16.30 -10.40 -15.33
N LYS A 270 15.92 -11.68 -15.36
CA LYS A 270 16.04 -12.53 -16.55
C LYS A 270 14.87 -12.25 -17.48
N LEU A 271 15.16 -11.83 -18.70
CA LEU A 271 14.17 -11.62 -19.75
C LEU A 271 13.86 -12.95 -20.47
N GLU A 272 12.70 -13.01 -21.13
CA GLU A 272 12.28 -14.20 -21.90
C GLU A 272 13.28 -14.57 -23.01
N ASN A 273 13.97 -13.58 -23.57
CA ASN A 273 15.02 -13.77 -24.56
C ASN A 273 16.35 -14.29 -23.97
N GLY A 274 16.40 -14.60 -22.67
CA GLY A 274 17.57 -15.09 -21.96
C GLY A 274 18.58 -14.02 -21.55
N SER A 275 18.36 -12.74 -21.88
CA SER A 275 19.24 -11.67 -21.41
C SER A 275 18.97 -11.30 -19.95
N GLU A 276 20.00 -10.81 -19.27
CA GLU A 276 19.92 -10.35 -17.89
C GLU A 276 19.98 -8.83 -17.85
N LEU A 277 18.90 -8.20 -17.40
CA LEU A 277 18.90 -6.78 -17.03
C LEU A 277 19.47 -6.65 -15.62
N LEU A 278 20.76 -6.29 -15.55
CA LEU A 278 21.35 -5.70 -14.36
C LEU A 278 20.75 -4.31 -14.18
N ARG A 279 19.93 -4.12 -13.14
CA ARG A 279 19.25 -2.85 -12.84
C ARG A 279 20.28 -1.72 -12.84
N VAL A 280 20.19 -0.84 -13.83
CA VAL A 280 21.25 0.12 -14.15
C VAL A 280 21.51 1.06 -12.97
N ALA A 281 22.78 1.42 -12.79
CA ALA A 281 23.25 2.43 -11.85
C ALA A 281 22.45 3.74 -12.04
N GLY A 282 22.18 4.46 -10.94
CA GLY A 282 21.41 5.71 -10.97
C GLY A 282 21.87 6.66 -12.08
N GLY A 283 20.95 7.07 -12.96
CA GLY A 283 21.25 8.03 -14.03
C GLY A 283 20.80 7.67 -15.45
N GLN A 284 20.22 6.50 -15.70
CA GLN A 284 19.50 6.29 -16.97
C GLN A 284 18.15 7.00 -16.98
N SER A 285 17.79 7.55 -18.14
CA SER A 285 16.53 8.24 -18.37
C SER A 285 15.34 7.33 -18.09
N CYS A 286 14.24 7.89 -17.57
CA CYS A 286 12.94 7.22 -17.57
C CYS A 286 12.65 6.58 -18.93
N ARG A 287 11.83 5.52 -18.91
CA ARG A 287 11.31 4.89 -20.13
C ARG A 287 10.72 6.01 -20.97
N ALA A 288 11.30 6.25 -22.15
CA ALA A 288 10.97 7.43 -22.94
C ALA A 288 9.50 7.35 -23.34
N LEU A 289 8.72 8.34 -22.90
CA LEU A 289 7.38 8.59 -23.45
C LEU A 289 7.50 8.71 -24.97
N GLU A 290 6.54 8.17 -25.71
CA GLU A 290 6.48 8.39 -27.16
C GLU A 290 6.55 9.90 -27.45
N THR A 291 7.34 10.29 -28.45
CA THR A 291 7.56 11.70 -28.79
C THR A 291 6.23 12.41 -29.04
N GLY A 292 5.78 13.24 -28.08
CA GLY A 292 4.53 13.99 -28.13
C GLY A 292 3.56 13.75 -26.96
N SER A 293 3.81 12.74 -26.13
CA SER A 293 3.04 12.54 -24.89
C SER A 293 3.36 13.62 -23.85
N VAL A 294 2.33 14.08 -23.14
CA VAL A 294 2.41 15.16 -22.14
C VAL A 294 1.92 14.59 -20.83
N LEU A 295 2.82 14.57 -19.84
CA LEU A 295 2.50 14.20 -18.46
C LEU A 295 1.31 15.01 -17.95
N ARG A 296 0.24 14.31 -17.57
CA ARG A 296 -1.00 14.92 -17.11
C ARG A 296 -1.53 14.17 -15.91
N LYS A 297 -2.09 14.92 -14.97
CA LYS A 297 -2.88 14.30 -13.90
C LYS A 297 -4.12 13.67 -14.52
N ARG A 298 -4.45 12.43 -14.17
CA ARG A 298 -5.72 11.83 -14.57
C ARG A 298 -6.87 12.55 -13.85
N GLU A 299 -7.87 12.97 -14.62
CA GLU A 299 -9.13 13.40 -14.04
C GLU A 299 -9.90 12.15 -13.62
N VAL A 300 -9.86 11.81 -12.33
CA VAL A 300 -10.79 10.83 -11.77
C VAL A 300 -12.19 11.46 -11.89
N ALA A 301 -12.97 11.02 -12.87
CA ALA A 301 -14.38 11.36 -12.93
C ALA A 301 -14.98 11.03 -11.56
N ALA A 302 -15.75 11.94 -10.98
CA ALA A 302 -16.44 11.70 -9.71
C ALA A 302 -17.38 10.50 -9.90
N SER A 303 -16.84 9.30 -9.73
CA SER A 303 -17.60 8.06 -9.87
C SER A 303 -18.60 8.06 -8.72
N SER A 304 -19.85 7.85 -9.12
CA SER A 304 -21.04 8.11 -8.34
C SER A 304 -20.97 7.56 -6.92
N LYS A 305 -21.71 8.21 -6.02
CA LYS A 305 -22.08 7.85 -4.63
C LYS A 305 -22.49 6.39 -4.34
N LYS A 306 -22.32 5.43 -5.25
CA LYS A 306 -22.70 4.03 -5.10
C LYS A 306 -21.77 3.23 -4.18
N ALA A 307 -20.50 3.61 -4.00
CA ALA A 307 -19.61 2.94 -3.04
C ALA A 307 -20.07 3.12 -1.56
N SER A 308 -20.85 4.15 -1.26
CA SER A 308 -21.37 4.40 0.10
C SER A 308 -22.54 3.47 0.50
N ILE A 309 -23.02 2.62 -0.42
CA ILE A 309 -24.08 1.64 -0.14
C ILE A 309 -23.49 0.31 0.40
N CYS A 310 -22.22 0.00 0.14
CA CYS A 310 -21.60 -1.29 0.49
C CYS A 310 -21.42 -1.56 2.00
N LEU A 311 -21.53 -0.56 2.87
CA LEU A 311 -21.46 -0.76 4.33
C LEU A 311 -22.81 -1.10 4.98
N ARG A 312 -23.92 -1.10 4.22
CA ARG A 312 -25.28 -1.24 4.80
C ARG A 312 -25.86 -2.64 4.81
N SER A 313 -25.17 -3.63 4.23
CA SER A 313 -25.64 -5.02 4.17
C SER A 313 -24.64 -6.03 4.74
N MET A 314 -23.90 -5.65 5.79
CA MET A 314 -23.10 -6.59 6.57
C MET A 314 -23.90 -7.15 7.76
N PRO A 315 -23.63 -8.39 8.21
CA PRO A 315 -24.09 -8.85 9.51
C PRO A 315 -23.64 -7.85 10.59
N LEU A 316 -24.56 -7.48 11.50
CA LEU A 316 -24.41 -6.41 12.49
C LEU A 316 -23.16 -6.49 13.39
N ASN A 317 -22.43 -7.61 13.40
CA ASN A 317 -21.25 -7.81 14.23
C ASN A 317 -19.95 -7.24 13.64
N MET A 318 -19.74 -7.26 12.32
CA MET A 318 -18.51 -6.71 11.70
C MET A 318 -18.53 -5.16 11.61
N ALA A 319 -19.68 -4.56 11.32
CA ALA A 319 -19.81 -3.10 11.19
C ALA A 319 -19.63 -2.35 12.54
N ARG A 320 -19.86 -3.01 13.68
CA ARG A 320 -19.77 -2.40 15.02
C ARG A 320 -18.34 -2.09 15.47
N GLN A 321 -17.32 -2.75 14.92
CA GLN A 321 -15.93 -2.53 15.33
C GLN A 321 -15.23 -1.40 14.56
N PHE A 322 -15.71 -1.03 13.37
CA PHE A 322 -15.13 0.07 12.58
C PHE A 322 -15.90 1.40 12.67
N GLY A 323 -17.00 1.43 13.44
CA GLY A 323 -17.93 2.56 13.51
C GLY A 323 -18.31 3.03 14.92
N SER A 324 -17.38 3.16 15.87
CA SER A 324 -17.66 3.88 17.13
C SER A 324 -17.02 5.26 17.12
N GLY A 325 -17.70 6.25 16.54
CA GLY A 325 -17.19 7.62 16.57
C GLY A 325 -17.91 8.69 15.76
N ILE A 326 -19.14 8.50 15.27
CA ILE A 326 -19.93 9.62 14.71
C ILE A 326 -21.40 9.40 15.09
N ARG A 327 -21.86 10.11 16.13
CA ARG A 327 -23.28 10.40 16.33
C ARG A 327 -23.60 11.57 15.42
N VAL A 328 -24.33 11.36 14.33
CA VAL A 328 -24.87 12.46 13.52
C VAL A 328 -26.13 12.98 14.24
N PRO A 329 -26.28 14.29 14.49
CA PRO A 329 -27.49 14.82 15.12
C PRO A 329 -28.69 14.73 14.18
N GLU A 330 -29.80 14.26 14.72
CA GLU A 330 -31.11 14.22 14.08
C GLU A 330 -31.57 15.66 13.80
N ARG A 331 -31.60 16.06 12.53
CA ARG A 331 -32.19 17.36 12.14
C ARG A 331 -33.70 17.23 12.19
N GLU A 332 -34.29 18.01 13.09
CA GLU A 332 -35.72 18.28 13.19
C GLU A 332 -36.31 18.65 11.82
N ARG A 333 -37.46 18.03 11.56
CA ARG A 333 -38.30 18.24 10.39
C ARG A 333 -39.04 19.56 10.61
N VAL A 334 -38.57 20.66 10.01
CA VAL A 334 -39.37 21.88 9.88
C VAL A 334 -40.30 21.70 8.69
N GLU A 335 -41.59 21.49 8.99
CA GLU A 335 -42.67 21.67 8.04
C GLU A 335 -42.77 23.15 7.66
N MET A 336 -42.72 23.47 6.37
CA MET A 336 -43.25 24.73 5.84
C MET A 336 -44.60 24.43 5.18
N LYS A 337 -45.66 25.00 5.78
CA LYS A 337 -46.77 25.59 5.03
C LYS A 337 -46.51 27.08 4.91
#